data_AF-A0A3B9AI37-F1
#
_entry.id   AF-A0A3B9AI37-F1
#
_cell.length_a   1.000
_cell.length_b   1.000
_cell.length_c   1.000
_cell.angle_alpha   90.00
_cell.angle_beta   90.00
_cell.angle_gamma   90.00
#
_symmetry.space_group_name_H-M   'P 1'
#
loop_
_entity.id
_entity.type
_entity.pdbx_description
1 polymer ?
#
loop_
_entity_poly.entity_id
_entity_poly.type
_entity_poly.pdbx_seq_one_letter_code
_entity_poly.pdbx_strand_id
1 'polypeptide(L)'
;HQKELSRLANSNLPAEQKLDGLIQDYIKFMQEDLKFVDPVKGVKFVQKYHAQNRASMEKILRESEKWQGGLNTLDKVALGVRTVQKPYLRDLIDLAPKFKKKYKQYAAVLELTGKVTGSLTKFAGKELF
;
A
#
# COMPACT_ATOMS: atom_id res chain seq x y z
N HIS A 1 -4.39 3.34 -11.15
CA HIS A 1 -5.20 2.70 -10.11
C HIS A 1 -6.00 1.51 -10.65
N GLN A 2 -7.31 1.59 -10.97
CA GLN A 2 -8.15 0.39 -11.20
C GLN A 2 -7.65 -0.63 -12.23
N LYS A 3 -7.35 -0.20 -13.46
CA LYS A 3 -6.85 -1.11 -14.50
C LYS A 3 -5.54 -1.78 -14.09
N GLU A 4 -4.68 -1.03 -13.42
CA GLU A 4 -3.35 -1.50 -13.02
C GLU A 4 -3.43 -2.48 -11.84
N LEU A 5 -4.18 -2.16 -10.79
CA LEU A 5 -4.37 -3.06 -9.66
C LEU A 5 -5.12 -4.34 -10.06
N SER A 6 -6.09 -4.24 -10.97
CA SER A 6 -6.75 -5.41 -11.53
C SER A 6 -5.78 -6.28 -12.33
N ARG A 7 -4.91 -5.66 -13.16
CA ARG A 7 -3.87 -6.36 -13.91
C ARG A 7 -2.89 -7.07 -12.97
N LEU A 8 -2.38 -6.37 -11.94
CA LEU A 8 -1.46 -6.95 -10.96
C LEU A 8 -2.11 -8.13 -10.22
N ALA A 9 -3.33 -7.95 -9.70
CA ALA A 9 -4.05 -8.98 -8.97
C ALA A 9 -4.32 -10.24 -9.81
N ASN A 10 -4.53 -10.10 -11.12
CA ASN A 10 -4.84 -11.23 -12.02
C ASN A 10 -3.65 -11.72 -12.85
N SER A 11 -2.46 -11.14 -12.66
CA SER A 11 -1.26 -11.56 -13.34
C SER A 11 -0.65 -12.84 -12.76
N ASN A 12 0.22 -13.50 -13.52
CA ASN A 12 1.08 -14.60 -13.06
C ASN A 12 2.38 -14.12 -12.43
N LEU A 13 2.47 -12.83 -12.04
CA LEU A 13 3.66 -12.29 -11.39
C LEU A 13 3.87 -12.93 -10.00
N PRO A 14 5.12 -13.01 -9.51
CA PRO A 14 5.39 -13.39 -8.13
C PRO A 14 4.65 -12.49 -7.14
N ALA A 15 4.24 -13.05 -6.00
CA ALA A 15 3.53 -12.31 -4.95
C ALA A 15 4.30 -11.06 -4.49
N GLU A 16 5.63 -11.14 -4.37
CA GLU A 16 6.51 -10.00 -4.09
C GLU A 16 6.30 -8.85 -5.10
N GLN A 17 6.30 -9.16 -6.40
CA GLN A 17 6.16 -8.14 -7.45
C GLN A 17 4.74 -7.53 -7.48
N LYS A 18 3.72 -8.34 -7.17
CA LYS A 18 2.35 -7.81 -7.03
C LYS A 18 2.24 -6.85 -5.84
N LEU A 19 2.89 -7.19 -4.72
CA LEU A 19 2.95 -6.34 -3.53
C LEU A 19 3.68 -5.02 -3.82
N ASP A 20 4.84 -5.10 -4.47
CA ASP A 20 5.61 -3.93 -4.88
C ASP A 20 4.76 -3.00 -5.77
N GLY A 21 4.06 -3.56 -6.76
CA GLY A 21 3.15 -2.81 -7.63
C GLY A 21 1.99 -2.16 -6.87
N LEU A 22 1.43 -2.86 -5.88
CA LEU A 22 0.40 -2.29 -5.00
C LEU A 22 0.95 -1.10 -4.20
N ILE A 23 2.14 -1.23 -3.60
CA ILE A 23 2.75 -0.15 -2.81
C ILE A 23 3.02 1.07 -3.70
N GLN A 24 3.55 0.86 -4.90
CA GLN A 24 3.81 1.93 -5.86
C GLN A 24 2.52 2.63 -6.31
N ASP A 25 1.47 1.88 -6.65
CA ASP A 25 0.17 2.47 -7.03
C ASP A 25 -0.43 3.25 -5.84
N TYR A 26 -0.27 2.75 -4.61
CA TYR A 26 -0.73 3.43 -3.40
C TYR A 26 0.03 4.73 -3.10
N ILE A 27 1.35 4.74 -3.31
CA ILE A 27 2.18 5.95 -3.20
C ILE A 27 1.74 6.98 -4.23
N LYS A 28 1.56 6.56 -5.48
CA LYS A 28 1.06 7.44 -6.54
C LYS A 28 -0.31 8.02 -6.17
N PHE A 29 -1.20 7.18 -5.64
CA PHE A 29 -2.50 7.61 -5.13
C PHE A 29 -2.36 8.68 -4.03
N MET A 30 -1.50 8.48 -3.03
CA MET A 30 -1.27 9.48 -1.99
C MET A 30 -0.67 10.78 -2.54
N GLN A 31 0.25 10.70 -3.50
CA GLN A 31 0.82 11.88 -4.16
C GLN A 31 -0.23 12.66 -4.95
N GLU A 32 -1.10 11.97 -5.70
CA GLU A 32 -2.21 12.58 -6.44
C GLU A 32 -3.21 13.22 -5.49
N ASP A 33 -3.57 12.51 -4.42
CA ASP A 33 -4.53 12.97 -3.45
C ASP A 33 -4.04 14.21 -2.68
N LEU A 34 -2.75 14.24 -2.30
CA LEU A 34 -2.15 15.37 -1.61
C LEU A 34 -2.22 16.67 -2.41
N LYS A 35 -2.27 16.60 -3.76
CA LYS A 35 -2.38 17.78 -4.64
C LYS A 35 -3.75 18.46 -4.60
N PHE A 36 -4.82 17.80 -4.12
CA PHE A 36 -6.13 18.45 -4.00
C PHE A 36 -6.06 19.58 -2.97
N VAL A 37 -6.30 20.82 -3.40
CA VAL A 37 -6.41 21.98 -2.48
C VAL A 37 -7.64 21.84 -1.58
N ASP A 38 -8.76 21.38 -2.16
CA ASP A 38 -10.01 21.13 -1.44
C ASP A 38 -9.98 19.72 -0.79
N PRO A 39 -10.00 19.63 0.56
CA PRO A 39 -9.97 18.35 1.26
C PRO A 39 -11.23 17.51 1.03
N VAL A 40 -12.39 18.11 0.71
CA VAL A 40 -13.62 17.36 0.42
C VAL A 40 -13.50 16.60 -0.89
N LYS A 41 -12.87 17.19 -1.91
CA LYS A 41 -12.55 16.50 -3.16
C LYS A 41 -11.58 15.35 -2.93
N GLY A 42 -10.57 15.58 -2.09
CA GLY A 42 -9.65 14.56 -1.63
C GLY A 42 -10.37 13.38 -0.96
N VAL A 43 -11.22 13.64 0.03
CA VAL A 43 -12.02 12.58 0.70
C VAL A 43 -12.80 11.72 -0.30
N LYS A 44 -13.49 12.36 -1.27
CA LYS A 44 -14.23 11.63 -2.32
C LYS A 44 -13.30 10.80 -3.20
N PHE A 45 -12.12 11.33 -3.53
CA PHE A 45 -11.10 10.62 -4.29
C PHE A 45 -10.59 9.39 -3.53
N VAL A 46 -10.27 9.53 -2.23
CA VAL A 46 -9.89 8.41 -1.37
C VAL A 46 -10.98 7.34 -1.33
N GLN A 47 -12.22 7.74 -1.05
CA GLN A 47 -13.34 6.80 -0.98
C GLN A 47 -13.53 6.04 -2.29
N LYS A 48 -13.47 6.75 -3.43
CA LYS A 48 -13.58 6.16 -4.76
C LYS A 48 -12.43 5.20 -5.03
N TYR A 49 -11.19 5.59 -4.72
CA TYR A 49 -10.02 4.74 -4.88
C TYR A 49 -10.19 3.43 -4.10
N HIS A 50 -10.52 3.50 -2.80
CA HIS A 50 -10.70 2.29 -2.01
C HIS A 50 -11.89 1.46 -2.51
N ALA A 51 -13.02 2.07 -2.85
CA ALA A 51 -14.20 1.35 -3.36
C ALA A 51 -13.91 0.58 -4.67
N GLN A 52 -13.21 1.20 -5.62
CA GLN A 52 -12.92 0.60 -6.93
C GLN A 52 -11.83 -0.47 -6.87
N ASN A 53 -10.89 -0.35 -5.92
CA ASN A 53 -9.69 -1.17 -5.90
C ASN A 53 -9.66 -2.21 -4.78
N ARG A 54 -10.63 -2.19 -3.84
CA ARG A 54 -10.62 -3.03 -2.65
C ARG A 54 -10.39 -4.51 -2.95
N ALA A 55 -11.14 -5.08 -3.88
CA ALA A 55 -11.03 -6.49 -4.22
C ALA A 55 -9.63 -6.86 -4.74
N SER A 56 -9.05 -6.02 -5.61
CA SER A 56 -7.70 -6.23 -6.15
C SER A 56 -6.64 -6.09 -5.06
N MET A 57 -6.75 -5.06 -4.20
CA MET A 57 -5.83 -4.87 -3.07
C MET A 57 -5.90 -6.05 -2.10
N GLU A 58 -7.10 -6.48 -1.71
CA GLU A 58 -7.29 -7.62 -0.80
C GLU A 58 -6.74 -8.92 -1.39
N LYS A 59 -6.93 -9.16 -2.70
CA LYS A 59 -6.35 -10.32 -3.39
C LYS A 59 -4.83 -10.30 -3.33
N ILE A 60 -4.20 -9.18 -3.70
CA ILE A 60 -2.74 -9.01 -3.67
C ILE A 60 -2.21 -9.20 -2.25
N LEU A 61 -2.83 -8.56 -1.24
CA LEU A 61 -2.40 -8.66 0.15
C LEU A 61 -2.50 -10.11 0.68
N ARG A 62 -3.58 -10.83 0.36
CA ARG A 62 -3.75 -12.24 0.75
C ARG A 62 -2.72 -13.16 0.09
N GLU A 63 -2.44 -12.95 -1.20
CA GLU A 63 -1.38 -13.70 -1.90
C GLU A 63 -0.01 -13.42 -1.30
N SER A 64 0.26 -12.15 -0.94
CA SER A 64 1.49 -11.72 -0.30
C SER A 64 1.66 -12.33 1.10
N GLU A 65 0.58 -12.39 1.88
CA GLU A 65 0.58 -13.00 3.22
C GLU A 65 0.89 -14.50 3.16
N LYS A 66 0.26 -15.21 2.22
CA LYS A 66 0.54 -16.65 2.00
C LYS A 66 1.98 -16.89 1.58
N TRP A 67 2.50 -16.06 0.66
CA TRP A 67 3.88 -16.16 0.22
C TRP A 67 4.87 -15.92 1.37
N GLN A 68 4.71 -14.83 2.13
CA GLN A 68 5.55 -14.57 3.31
C GLN A 68 5.45 -15.66 4.38
N GLY A 69 4.26 -16.23 4.58
CA GLY A 69 4.04 -17.33 5.51
C GLY A 69 4.81 -18.61 5.13
N GLY A 70 5.12 -18.80 3.85
CA GLY A 70 5.89 -19.93 3.34
C GLY A 70 7.42 -19.72 3.33
N LEU A 71 7.91 -18.52 3.64
CA LEU A 71 9.34 -18.22 3.66
C LEU A 71 10.02 -18.81 4.90
N ASN A 72 11.20 -19.41 4.71
CA ASN A 72 12.07 -19.80 5.82
C ASN A 72 12.77 -18.56 6.42
N THR A 73 13.49 -18.74 7.53
CA THR A 73 14.15 -17.63 8.24
C THR A 73 15.18 -16.88 7.39
N LEU A 74 15.93 -17.57 6.53
CA LEU A 74 16.94 -16.94 5.67
C LEU A 74 16.28 -16.12 4.56
N ASP A 75 15.21 -16.65 3.96
CA ASP A 75 14.46 -15.96 2.91
C ASP A 75 13.78 -14.69 3.44
N LYS A 76 13.31 -14.72 4.69
CA LYS A 76 12.78 -13.55 5.41
C LYS A 76 13.85 -12.47 5.56
N VAL A 77 15.01 -12.82 6.14
CA VAL A 77 16.14 -11.87 6.26
C VAL A 77 16.53 -11.26 4.91
N ALA A 78 16.65 -12.09 3.87
CA ALA A 78 16.96 -11.61 2.52
C ALA A 78 15.85 -10.70 1.95
N LEU A 79 14.58 -10.99 2.25
CA LEU A 79 13.46 -10.13 1.89
C LEU A 79 13.51 -8.79 2.65
N GLY A 80 13.84 -8.79 3.95
CA GLY A 80 14.02 -7.57 4.74
C GLY A 80 15.10 -6.67 4.17
N VAL A 81 16.28 -7.22 3.89
CA VAL A 81 17.39 -6.48 3.27
C VAL A 81 16.99 -5.89 1.91
N ARG A 82 16.29 -6.66 1.06
CA ARG A 82 15.81 -6.13 -0.23
C ARG A 82 14.74 -5.08 -0.05
N THR A 83 13.84 -5.24 0.92
CA THR A 83 12.74 -4.30 1.18
C THR A 83 13.23 -2.94 1.64
N VAL A 84 14.24 -2.88 2.51
CA VAL A 84 14.80 -1.59 2.98
C VAL A 84 15.53 -0.82 1.90
N GLN A 85 16.05 -1.51 0.88
CA GLN A 85 16.73 -0.91 -0.26
C GLN A 85 15.74 -0.33 -1.28
N LYS A 86 14.45 -0.67 -1.20
CA LYS A 86 13.47 -0.25 -2.20
C LYS A 86 13.09 1.23 -1.98
N PRO A 87 13.18 2.08 -3.02
CA PRO A 87 13.02 3.53 -2.89
C PRO A 87 11.61 3.94 -2.44
N TYR A 88 10.60 3.16 -2.82
CA TYR A 88 9.21 3.43 -2.48
C TYR A 88 8.93 3.40 -0.96
N LEU A 89 9.77 2.72 -0.16
CA LEU A 89 9.59 2.67 1.29
C LEU A 89 9.79 4.06 1.90
N ARG A 90 10.76 4.81 1.39
CA ARG A 90 11.05 6.18 1.79
C ARG A 90 9.89 7.11 1.44
N ASP A 91 9.36 6.98 0.23
CA ASP A 91 8.19 7.76 -0.20
C ASP A 91 6.98 7.48 0.69
N LEU A 92 6.74 6.22 1.05
CA LEU A 92 5.65 5.85 1.96
C LEU A 92 5.82 6.50 3.35
N ILE A 93 7.03 6.44 3.90
CA ILE A 93 7.37 7.05 5.21
C ILE A 93 7.21 8.57 5.16
N ASP A 94 7.55 9.22 4.05
CA ASP A 94 7.44 10.67 3.88
C ASP A 94 6.01 11.15 3.60
N LEU A 95 5.20 10.35 2.89
CA LEU A 95 3.84 10.72 2.47
C LEU A 95 2.78 10.39 3.52
N ALA A 96 2.91 9.25 4.22
CA ALA A 96 1.95 8.83 5.24
C ALA A 96 1.66 9.90 6.32
N PRO A 97 2.66 10.59 6.93
CA PRO A 97 2.38 11.62 7.93
C PRO A 97 1.72 12.86 7.31
N LYS A 98 2.07 13.24 6.08
CA LYS A 98 1.44 14.36 5.36
C LYS A 98 -0.02 14.08 5.07
N PHE A 99 -0.32 12.86 4.61
CA PHE A 99 -1.67 12.39 4.35
C PHE A 99 -2.50 12.37 5.63
N LYS A 100 -1.94 11.81 6.72
CA LYS A 100 -2.58 11.80 8.05
C LYS A 100 -2.87 13.22 8.55
N LYS A 101 -1.94 14.16 8.35
CA LYS A 101 -2.13 15.56 8.75
C LYS A 101 -3.27 16.22 7.96
N LYS A 102 -3.32 16.01 6.64
CA LYS A 102 -4.37 16.55 5.76
C LYS A 102 -5.76 16.05 6.15
N TYR A 103 -5.89 14.76 6.44
CA TYR A 103 -7.18 14.14 6.78
C TYR A 103 -7.45 13.96 8.26
N LYS A 104 -6.74 14.67 9.14
CA LYS A 104 -6.89 14.53 10.60
C LYS A 104 -8.35 14.63 11.07
N GLN A 105 -9.16 15.43 10.38
CA GLN A 105 -10.59 15.66 10.69
C GLN A 105 -11.54 14.65 10.03
N TYR A 106 -11.05 13.77 9.15
CA TYR A 106 -11.86 12.83 8.36
C TYR A 106 -11.58 11.39 8.80
N ALA A 107 -12.23 10.96 9.88
CA ALA A 107 -12.02 9.65 10.50
C ALA A 107 -12.15 8.48 9.51
N ALA A 108 -13.14 8.49 8.61
CA ALA A 108 -13.33 7.44 7.62
C ALA A 108 -12.14 7.31 6.64
N VAL A 109 -11.53 8.43 6.25
CA VAL A 109 -10.34 8.44 5.38
C VAL A 109 -9.14 7.88 6.12
N LEU A 110 -8.97 8.29 7.39
CA LEU A 110 -7.90 7.77 8.24
C LEU A 110 -8.06 6.27 8.50
N GLU A 111 -9.28 5.77 8.66
CA GLU A 111 -9.54 4.34 8.86
C GLU A 111 -9.21 3.52 7.61
N LEU A 112 -9.68 3.96 6.43
CA LEU A 112 -9.40 3.28 5.16
C LEU A 112 -7.90 3.24 4.86
N THR A 113 -7.25 4.39 5.02
CA THR A 113 -5.81 4.55 4.79
C THR A 113 -5.01 3.80 5.84
N GLY A 114 -5.41 3.88 7.11
CA GLY A 114 -4.78 3.20 8.24
C GLY A 114 -4.83 1.68 8.13
N LYS A 115 -5.93 1.10 7.63
CA LYS A 115 -6.02 -0.34 7.36
C LYS A 115 -5.04 -0.77 6.26
N VAL A 116 -4.99 -0.04 5.16
CA VAL A 116 -4.11 -0.40 4.03
C VAL A 116 -2.64 -0.17 4.38
N THR A 117 -2.30 1.03 4.85
CA THR A 117 -0.94 1.33 5.31
C THR A 117 -0.50 0.44 6.46
N GLY A 118 -1.37 0.13 7.42
CA GLY A 118 -1.06 -0.80 8.50
C GLY A 118 -0.76 -2.21 8.00
N SER A 119 -1.51 -2.72 7.01
CA SER A 119 -1.18 -3.99 6.35
C SER A 119 0.17 -3.90 5.64
N LEU A 120 0.39 -2.88 4.81
CA LEU A 120 1.67 -2.69 4.08
C LEU A 120 2.87 -2.52 5.02
N THR A 121 2.72 -1.79 6.12
CA THR A 121 3.76 -1.63 7.13
C THR A 121 3.97 -2.91 7.93
N LYS A 122 2.96 -3.77 8.13
CA LYS A 122 3.20 -5.12 8.68
C LYS A 122 4.03 -5.98 7.74
N PHE A 123 3.77 -5.88 6.43
CA PHE A 123 4.58 -6.56 5.40
C PHE A 123 6.04 -6.08 5.39
N ALA A 124 6.26 -4.77 5.50
CA ALA A 124 7.61 -4.18 5.52
C ALA A 124 8.30 -4.26 6.88
N GLY A 125 7.53 -4.18 7.97
CA GLY A 125 7.98 -4.02 9.35
C GLY A 125 8.31 -5.33 10.04
N LYS A 126 7.62 -6.43 9.73
CA LYS A 126 7.98 -7.78 10.23
C LYS A 126 9.37 -8.24 9.81
N GLU A 127 9.94 -7.61 8.78
CA GLU A 127 11.27 -7.89 8.27
C GLU A 127 12.32 -6.86 8.75
N LEU A 128 11.87 -5.83 9.47
CA LEU A 128 12.68 -4.72 9.96
C LEU A 128 12.86 -4.72 11.49
N PHE A 129 12.04 -5.48 12.21
CA PHE A 129 12.07 -5.66 13.67
C PHE A 129 11.69 -7.08 14.07
#